data_AF-A0A8S2W9M9-F1
#
_entry.id   AF-A0A8S2W9M9-F1
#
_cell.length_a   1.000
_cell.length_b   1.000
_cell.length_c   1.000
_cell.angle_alpha   90.00
_cell.angle_beta   90.00
_cell.angle_gamma   90.00
#
_symmetry.space_group_name_H-M   'P 1'
#
loop_
_entity.id
_entity.type
_entity.pdbx_description
1 polymer ?
#
loop_
_entity_poly.entity_id
_entity_poly.type
_entity_poly.pdbx_seq_one_letter_code
_entity_poly.pdbx_strand_id
1 'polypeptide(L)'
;EHIIHQLLKRHTRFRSRLRIHRENSHHIRDPVTKVPYVVEQNFIDTFEYDNDLYSNPDVLKLFYKIHHADTENEWKQLTEDGCNRNPYNDDLTIIFPLFHFLFVLNKDQTDEFHMILFSNHSASDGQSGFIIINDYLTIASSQSYLKEDSVNHEFLPSVTSMVPRPFGIFFSTISRLIRLIYGQQVKHYHPKIPIHPTFAQENVDDERFPFFQPIKTNFLFHSSTKEYYQRLKDACHARKITLHGPLFACLILTVNQCFLLKSQKKLTQHQKLKKFDIELDYNLRERLPQSKLTKQSIGYYIGVSSGHFSH
;
A
#
# COMPACT_ATOMS: atom_id res chain seq x y z
N GLU A 1 -15.76 -14.00 -15.49
CA GLU A 1 -16.17 -14.94 -14.42
C GLU A 1 -15.20 -16.11 -14.24
N HIS A 2 -15.01 -17.00 -15.22
CA HIS A 2 -14.08 -18.13 -15.11
C HIS A 2 -12.67 -17.75 -14.60
N ILE A 3 -12.09 -16.68 -15.13
CA ILE A 3 -10.77 -16.20 -14.69
C ILE A 3 -10.77 -15.83 -13.20
N ILE A 4 -11.84 -15.19 -12.71
CA ILE A 4 -11.97 -14.82 -11.30
C ILE A 4 -12.02 -16.06 -10.41
N HIS A 5 -12.74 -17.12 -10.83
CA HIS A 5 -12.72 -18.40 -10.13
C HIS A 5 -11.31 -18.99 -10.03
N GLN A 6 -10.56 -18.99 -11.13
CA GLN A 6 -9.18 -19.52 -11.11
C GLN A 6 -8.28 -18.70 -10.18
N LEU A 7 -8.42 -17.37 -10.16
CA LEU A 7 -7.68 -16.52 -9.23
C LEU A 7 -8.07 -16.80 -7.76
N LEU A 8 -9.35 -17.01 -7.46
CA LEU A 8 -9.81 -17.42 -6.13
C LEU A 8 -9.23 -18.78 -5.72
N LYS A 9 -9.14 -19.75 -6.65
CA LYS A 9 -8.48 -21.04 -6.40
C LYS A 9 -6.98 -20.88 -6.15
N ARG A 10 -6.27 -20.12 -6.99
CA ARG A 10 -4.81 -19.94 -6.95
C ARG A 10 -4.31 -19.14 -5.74
N HIS A 11 -5.07 -18.13 -5.33
CA HIS A 11 -4.61 -17.14 -4.36
C HIS A 11 -5.51 -17.10 -3.14
N THR A 12 -5.04 -17.66 -2.02
CA THR A 12 -5.74 -17.62 -0.74
C THR A 12 -6.09 -16.19 -0.30
N ARG A 13 -5.23 -15.20 -0.59
CA ARG A 13 -5.45 -13.79 -0.27
C ARG A 13 -6.62 -13.14 -1.02
N PHE A 14 -7.03 -13.67 -2.16
CA PHE A 14 -8.24 -13.21 -2.86
C PHE A 14 -9.51 -13.52 -2.07
N ARG A 15 -9.49 -14.62 -1.31
CA ARG A 15 -10.59 -15.05 -0.44
C ARG A 15 -10.48 -14.47 0.97
N SER A 16 -9.74 -13.39 1.16
CA SER A 16 -9.58 -12.74 2.46
C SER A 16 -10.47 -11.50 2.58
N ARG A 17 -10.84 -11.17 3.82
CA ARG A 17 -11.53 -9.94 4.21
C ARG A 17 -10.89 -9.28 5.42
N LEU A 18 -11.17 -7.99 5.61
CA LEU A 18 -10.89 -7.30 6.87
C LEU A 18 -12.12 -7.43 7.77
N ARG A 19 -11.91 -7.89 8.99
CA ARG A 19 -12.91 -7.93 10.05
C ARG A 19 -12.50 -6.96 11.14
N ILE A 20 -13.36 -6.00 11.44
CA ILE A 20 -13.22 -5.18 12.65
C ILE A 20 -13.85 -5.95 13.80
N HIS A 21 -13.06 -6.28 14.80
CA HIS A 21 -13.60 -6.71 16.09
C HIS A 21 -13.64 -5.49 17.01
N ARG A 22 -14.87 -5.04 17.33
CA ARG A 22 -15.09 -4.04 18.38
C ARG A 22 -15.23 -4.81 19.69
N GLU A 23 -14.15 -4.91 20.45
CA GLU A 23 -14.30 -5.27 21.85
C GLU A 23 -14.79 -4.03 22.61
N ASN A 24 -15.92 -4.16 23.32
CA ASN A 24 -16.35 -3.18 24.31
C ASN A 24 -15.39 -3.25 25.50
N SER A 25 -14.19 -2.72 25.35
CA SER A 25 -13.24 -2.58 26.43
C SER A 25 -13.66 -1.41 27.31
N HIS A 26 -14.70 -1.60 28.14
CA HIS A 26 -15.11 -0.63 29.16
C HIS A 26 -14.01 -0.31 30.20
N HIS A 27 -12.87 -1.00 30.13
CA HIS A 27 -11.76 -0.89 31.08
C HIS A 27 -10.53 -0.15 30.56
N ILE A 28 -10.47 0.24 29.29
CA ILE A 28 -9.33 0.96 28.74
C ILE A 28 -9.72 2.44 28.55
N ARG A 29 -9.33 3.26 29.52
CA ARG A 29 -9.45 4.72 29.44
C ARG A 29 -8.15 5.28 28.90
N ASP A 30 -8.25 6.25 28.00
CA ASP A 30 -7.10 7.07 27.60
C ASP A 30 -6.48 7.68 28.88
N PRO A 31 -5.17 7.47 29.14
CA PRO A 31 -4.53 7.97 30.36
C PRO A 31 -4.52 9.49 30.46
N VAL A 32 -4.71 10.21 29.34
CA VAL A 32 -4.73 11.67 29.25
C VAL A 32 -6.18 12.18 29.33
N THR A 33 -7.08 11.64 28.52
CA THR A 33 -8.45 12.20 28.39
C THR A 33 -9.49 11.52 29.28
N LYS A 34 -9.17 10.35 29.85
CA LYS A 34 -10.09 9.46 30.61
C LYS A 34 -11.36 9.05 29.87
N VAL A 35 -11.46 9.33 28.57
CA VAL A 35 -12.58 8.91 27.72
C VAL A 35 -12.41 7.42 27.41
N PRO A 36 -13.47 6.59 27.54
CA PRO A 36 -13.44 5.23 27.03
C PRO A 36 -13.27 5.28 25.51
N TYR A 37 -12.20 4.69 24.99
CA TYR A 37 -12.03 4.53 23.55
C TYR A 37 -12.25 3.06 23.19
N VAL A 38 -12.95 2.84 22.08
CA VAL A 38 -13.15 1.50 21.51
C VAL A 38 -11.82 1.09 20.89
N VAL A 39 -11.23 0.01 21.37
CA VAL A 39 -10.08 -0.61 20.69
C VAL A 39 -10.64 -1.42 19.52
N GLU A 40 -10.60 -0.83 18.33
CA GLU A 40 -10.87 -1.57 17.10
C GLU A 40 -9.65 -2.41 16.75
N GLN A 41 -9.80 -3.73 16.79
CA GLN A 41 -8.78 -4.65 16.30
C GLN A 41 -9.17 -5.15 14.92
N ASN A 42 -8.32 -4.87 13.94
CA ASN A 42 -8.51 -5.31 12.56
C ASN A 42 -7.83 -6.67 12.36
N PHE A 43 -8.62 -7.66 11.95
CA PHE A 43 -8.14 -8.99 11.64
C PHE A 43 -8.34 -9.28 10.16
N ILE A 44 -7.36 -9.96 9.54
CA ILE A 44 -7.55 -10.53 8.22
C ILE A 44 -8.11 -11.94 8.40
N ASP A 45 -9.33 -12.14 7.95
CA ASP A 45 -10.03 -13.42 7.95
C ASP A 45 -9.95 -14.02 6.54
N THR A 46 -9.66 -15.32 6.40
CA THR A 46 -9.45 -15.98 5.10
C THR A 46 -10.29 -17.23 5.00
N PHE A 47 -11.04 -17.33 3.92
CA PHE A 47 -12.02 -18.39 3.73
C PHE A 47 -11.46 -19.54 2.91
N GLU A 48 -11.88 -20.76 3.27
CA GLU A 48 -11.66 -21.92 2.42
C GLU A 48 -12.42 -21.77 1.10
N TYR A 49 -11.84 -22.31 0.04
CA TYR A 49 -12.49 -22.26 -1.25
C TYR A 49 -13.56 -23.35 -1.26
N ASP A 50 -14.80 -22.95 -1.46
CA ASP A 50 -15.94 -23.84 -1.58
C ASP A 50 -16.57 -23.64 -2.96
N ASN A 51 -16.58 -24.70 -3.78
CA ASN A 51 -17.16 -24.65 -5.12
C ASN A 51 -18.62 -24.22 -5.09
N ASP A 52 -19.42 -24.66 -4.11
CA ASP A 52 -20.85 -24.36 -4.06
C ASP A 52 -21.08 -22.90 -3.68
N LEU A 53 -20.33 -22.39 -2.71
CA LEU A 53 -20.38 -20.99 -2.30
C LEU A 53 -19.95 -20.05 -3.43
N TYR A 54 -18.81 -20.33 -4.09
CA TYR A 54 -18.27 -19.46 -5.13
C TYR A 54 -18.97 -19.62 -6.48
N SER A 55 -19.70 -20.72 -6.71
CA SER A 55 -20.60 -20.86 -7.86
C SER A 55 -21.85 -20.01 -7.75
N ASN A 56 -22.16 -19.48 -6.56
CA ASN A 56 -23.21 -18.47 -6.40
C ASN A 56 -22.80 -17.17 -7.12
N PRO A 57 -23.54 -16.73 -8.14
CA PRO A 57 -23.21 -15.51 -8.89
C PRO A 57 -23.14 -14.27 -8.00
N ASP A 58 -23.94 -14.19 -6.94
CA ASP A 58 -23.97 -13.02 -6.06
C ASP A 58 -22.73 -12.94 -5.17
N VAL A 59 -22.14 -14.09 -4.80
CA VAL A 59 -20.84 -14.14 -4.13
C VAL A 59 -19.73 -13.77 -5.11
N LEU A 60 -19.76 -14.26 -6.34
CA LEU A 60 -18.72 -13.97 -7.33
C LEU A 60 -18.71 -12.48 -7.72
N LYS A 61 -19.88 -11.84 -7.84
CA LYS A 61 -20.02 -10.39 -8.09
C LYS A 61 -19.44 -9.51 -7.00
N LEU A 62 -19.09 -10.05 -5.82
CA LEU A 62 -18.32 -9.30 -4.81
C LEU A 62 -16.88 -9.04 -5.27
N PHE A 63 -16.32 -9.92 -6.12
CA PHE A 63 -14.92 -9.86 -6.55
C PHE A 63 -14.72 -9.12 -7.87
N TYR A 64 -15.79 -8.89 -8.63
CA TYR A 64 -15.72 -8.11 -9.85
C TYR A 64 -17.02 -7.35 -10.14
N LYS A 65 -16.89 -6.21 -10.82
CA LYS A 65 -18.00 -5.44 -11.38
C LYS A 65 -17.69 -5.13 -12.84
N ILE A 66 -18.71 -5.23 -13.69
CA ILE A 66 -18.69 -4.70 -15.06
C ILE A 66 -19.48 -3.39 -15.05
N HIS A 67 -18.88 -2.33 -15.60
CA HIS A 67 -19.47 -1.02 -15.76
C HIS A 67 -19.45 -0.65 -17.23
N HIS A 68 -20.60 -0.21 -17.76
CA HIS A 68 -20.69 0.32 -19.11
C HIS A 68 -20.57 1.84 -19.03
N ALA A 69 -19.43 2.36 -19.45
CA ALA A 69 -19.18 3.79 -19.43
C ALA A 69 -19.86 4.49 -20.60
N ASP A 70 -20.42 5.65 -20.31
CA ASP A 70 -20.99 6.57 -21.30
C ASP A 70 -19.92 7.47 -21.93
N THR A 71 -18.76 7.60 -21.29
CA THR A 71 -17.63 8.41 -21.79
C THR A 71 -16.28 7.74 -21.56
N GLU A 72 -15.29 8.07 -22.42
CA GLU A 72 -13.93 7.52 -22.35
C GLU A 72 -13.22 7.81 -21.01
N ASN A 73 -13.58 8.88 -20.30
CA ASN A 73 -12.89 9.29 -19.07
C ASN A 73 -13.61 8.90 -17.77
N GLU A 74 -14.77 8.25 -17.86
CA GLU A 74 -15.56 7.89 -16.68
C GLU A 74 -14.81 6.95 -15.72
N TRP A 75 -13.93 6.10 -16.25
CA TRP A 75 -13.09 5.21 -15.45
C TRP A 75 -12.24 5.97 -14.42
N LYS A 76 -11.84 7.22 -14.69
CA LYS A 76 -11.05 8.04 -13.76
C LYS A 76 -11.86 8.36 -12.51
N GLN A 77 -13.09 8.83 -12.70
CA GLN A 77 -14.00 9.14 -11.60
C GLN A 77 -14.35 7.87 -10.82
N LEU A 78 -14.65 6.76 -11.51
CA LEU A 78 -14.91 5.47 -10.86
C LEU A 78 -13.71 4.98 -10.02
N THR A 79 -12.49 5.26 -10.47
CA THR A 79 -11.26 4.95 -9.72
C THR A 79 -11.16 5.79 -8.47
N GLU A 80 -11.36 7.10 -8.57
CA GLU A 80 -11.36 8.01 -7.41
C GLU A 80 -12.44 7.64 -6.39
N ASP A 81 -13.66 7.40 -6.85
CA ASP A 81 -14.79 7.00 -6.00
C ASP A 81 -14.53 5.65 -5.32
N GLY A 82 -13.95 4.70 -6.06
CA GLY A 82 -13.56 3.39 -5.53
C GLY A 82 -12.47 3.48 -4.45
N CYS A 83 -11.45 4.30 -4.66
CA CYS A 83 -10.37 4.53 -3.68
C CYS A 83 -10.84 5.26 -2.41
N ASN A 84 -11.85 6.12 -2.53
CA ASN A 84 -12.43 6.86 -1.41
C ASN A 84 -13.56 6.11 -0.69
N ARG A 85 -13.95 4.92 -1.17
CA ARG A 85 -14.96 4.10 -0.52
C ARG A 85 -14.41 3.53 0.79
N ASN A 86 -15.19 3.63 1.86
CA ASN A 86 -14.88 2.96 3.11
C ASN A 86 -14.84 1.43 2.87
N PRO A 87 -13.70 0.74 3.09
CA PRO A 87 -13.62 -0.71 2.94
C PRO A 87 -14.37 -1.45 4.07
N TYR A 88 -14.83 -0.72 5.09
CA TYR A 88 -15.61 -1.23 6.20
C TYR A 88 -17.09 -0.89 6.01
N ASN A 89 -17.95 -1.82 6.41
CA ASN A 89 -19.39 -1.63 6.49
C ASN A 89 -19.74 -1.63 7.97
N ASP A 90 -20.34 -0.52 8.41
CA ASP A 90 -20.70 -0.29 9.81
C ASP A 90 -21.92 -1.11 10.25
N ASP A 91 -22.58 -1.82 9.32
CA ASP A 91 -23.83 -2.56 9.51
C ASP A 91 -23.66 -4.07 9.79
N LEU A 92 -22.43 -4.56 9.98
CA LEU A 92 -22.10 -5.98 10.21
C LEU A 92 -22.40 -6.94 9.04
N THR A 93 -22.75 -6.44 7.85
CA THR A 93 -22.90 -7.29 6.67
C THR A 93 -21.57 -7.92 6.26
N ILE A 94 -21.65 -9.09 5.64
CA ILE A 94 -20.47 -9.82 5.19
C ILE A 94 -19.83 -9.06 4.01
N ILE A 95 -18.71 -8.39 4.29
CA ILE A 95 -17.89 -7.77 3.24
C ILE A 95 -16.80 -8.75 2.84
N PHE A 96 -16.93 -9.28 1.64
CA PHE A 96 -15.78 -9.60 0.81
C PHE A 96 -15.65 -8.43 -0.19
N PRO A 97 -14.47 -8.07 -0.73
CA PRO A 97 -13.14 -8.67 -0.67
C PRO A 97 -11.97 -7.67 -0.40
N LEU A 98 -10.76 -8.18 -0.12
CA LEU A 98 -9.53 -7.35 -0.14
C LEU A 98 -8.99 -7.05 -1.54
N PHE A 99 -9.56 -7.69 -2.57
CA PHE A 99 -9.24 -7.50 -3.99
C PHE A 99 -10.53 -7.44 -4.80
N HIS A 100 -10.72 -6.40 -5.60
CA HIS A 100 -11.91 -6.22 -6.44
C HIS A 100 -11.53 -5.74 -7.84
N PHE A 101 -12.01 -6.42 -8.87
CA PHE A 101 -11.84 -6.00 -10.27
C PHE A 101 -13.00 -5.14 -10.74
N LEU A 102 -12.71 -4.00 -11.35
CA LEU A 102 -13.68 -3.22 -12.10
C LEU A 102 -13.30 -3.24 -13.58
N PHE A 103 -14.20 -3.76 -14.40
CA PHE A 103 -14.10 -3.74 -15.85
C PHE A 103 -14.96 -2.60 -16.38
N VAL A 104 -14.35 -1.61 -17.02
CA VAL A 104 -15.05 -0.48 -17.63
C VAL A 104 -15.06 -0.66 -19.13
N LEU A 105 -16.22 -1.02 -19.67
CA LEU A 105 -16.47 -1.21 -21.09
C LEU A 105 -16.95 0.11 -21.68
N ASN A 106 -16.27 0.62 -22.69
CA ASN A 106 -16.71 1.82 -23.39
C ASN A 106 -17.82 1.43 -24.38
N LYS A 107 -18.96 2.13 -24.36
CA LYS A 107 -20.08 1.84 -25.26
C LYS A 107 -19.69 1.95 -26.75
N ASP A 108 -18.76 2.83 -27.07
CA ASP A 108 -18.39 3.14 -28.45
C ASP A 108 -17.14 2.38 -28.94
N GLN A 109 -16.42 1.67 -28.06
CA GLN A 109 -15.22 0.89 -28.39
C GLN A 109 -15.42 -0.56 -27.94
N THR A 110 -15.82 -1.42 -28.88
CA THR A 110 -16.16 -2.82 -28.58
C THR A 110 -14.96 -3.68 -28.18
N ASP A 111 -13.75 -3.23 -28.52
CA ASP A 111 -12.54 -4.05 -28.41
C ASP A 111 -11.58 -3.55 -27.31
N GLU A 112 -11.90 -2.42 -26.66
CA GLU A 112 -11.07 -1.81 -25.63
C GLU A 112 -11.85 -1.67 -24.33
N PHE A 113 -11.20 -1.98 -23.21
CA PHE A 113 -11.77 -1.80 -21.88
C PHE A 113 -10.68 -1.47 -20.87
N HIS A 114 -11.07 -0.77 -19.81
CA HIS A 114 -10.19 -0.56 -18.67
C HIS A 114 -10.42 -1.65 -17.63
N MET A 115 -9.35 -2.30 -17.20
CA MET A 115 -9.35 -3.18 -16.03
C MET A 115 -8.69 -2.45 -14.87
N ILE A 116 -9.45 -2.23 -13.80
CA ILE A 116 -8.97 -1.59 -12.57
C ILE A 116 -9.00 -2.64 -11.46
N LEU A 117 -7.86 -2.85 -10.79
CA LEU A 117 -7.76 -3.73 -9.63
C LEU A 117 -7.67 -2.88 -8.36
N PHE A 118 -8.72 -2.89 -7.55
CA PHE A 118 -8.69 -2.36 -6.21
C PHE A 118 -8.12 -3.41 -5.26
N SER A 119 -7.23 -2.99 -4.36
CA SER A 119 -6.75 -3.87 -3.31
C SER A 119 -6.45 -3.13 -2.02
N ASN A 120 -6.66 -3.79 -0.89
CA ASN A 120 -6.29 -3.23 0.42
C ASN A 120 -4.81 -3.48 0.71
N HIS A 121 -4.10 -2.44 1.18
CA HIS A 121 -2.68 -2.53 1.51
C HIS A 121 -2.34 -3.56 2.60
N SER A 122 -3.29 -4.00 3.42
CA SER A 122 -3.06 -5.09 4.38
C SER A 122 -2.85 -6.46 3.70
N ALA A 123 -3.32 -6.64 2.46
CA ALA A 123 -3.25 -7.89 1.71
C ALA A 123 -2.44 -7.78 0.42
N SER A 124 -2.01 -6.58 0.02
CA SER A 124 -1.37 -6.35 -1.27
C SER A 124 -0.27 -5.29 -1.18
N ASP A 125 0.83 -5.54 -1.87
CA ASP A 125 1.88 -4.58 -2.20
C ASP A 125 2.05 -4.45 -3.73
N GLY A 126 2.95 -3.57 -4.18
CA GLY A 126 3.17 -3.35 -5.61
C GLY A 126 3.52 -4.62 -6.39
N GLN A 127 4.30 -5.53 -5.80
CA GLN A 127 4.64 -6.81 -6.42
C GLN A 127 3.41 -7.74 -6.52
N SER A 128 2.56 -7.75 -5.49
CA SER A 128 1.31 -8.52 -5.49
C SER A 128 0.39 -8.10 -6.62
N GLY A 129 0.23 -6.79 -6.84
CA GLY A 129 -0.55 -6.27 -7.97
C GLY A 129 -0.04 -6.78 -9.33
N PHE A 130 1.29 -6.81 -9.52
CA PHE A 130 1.89 -7.35 -10.75
C PHE A 130 1.63 -8.84 -10.93
N ILE A 131 1.79 -9.65 -9.87
CA ILE A 131 1.54 -11.10 -9.91
C ILE A 131 0.10 -11.36 -10.35
N ILE A 132 -0.86 -10.68 -9.73
CA ILE A 132 -2.29 -10.86 -9.99
C ILE A 132 -2.63 -10.52 -11.44
N ILE A 133 -2.15 -9.38 -11.94
CA ILE A 133 -2.41 -8.95 -13.32
C ILE A 133 -1.78 -9.94 -14.29
N ASN A 134 -0.55 -10.39 -14.03
CA ASN A 134 0.12 -11.38 -14.87
C ASN A 134 -0.62 -12.72 -14.88
N ASP A 135 -1.10 -13.19 -13.73
CA ASP A 135 -1.87 -14.43 -13.62
C ASP A 135 -3.23 -14.30 -14.31
N TYR A 136 -3.92 -13.15 -14.15
CA TYR A 136 -5.13 -12.84 -14.91
C TYR A 136 -4.88 -12.95 -16.41
N LEU A 137 -3.86 -12.28 -16.93
CA LEU A 137 -3.52 -12.30 -18.36
C LEU A 137 -3.11 -13.69 -18.84
N THR A 138 -2.38 -14.44 -18.02
CA THR A 138 -1.98 -15.81 -18.33
C THR A 138 -3.20 -16.73 -18.45
N ILE A 139 -4.13 -16.66 -17.49
CA ILE A 139 -5.38 -17.44 -17.55
C ILE A 139 -6.22 -16.99 -18.74
N ALA A 140 -6.37 -15.68 -18.94
CA ALA A 140 -7.17 -15.09 -20.01
C ALA A 140 -6.65 -15.43 -21.40
N SER A 141 -5.32 -15.61 -21.58
CA SER A 141 -4.70 -15.97 -22.87
C SER A 141 -4.50 -17.47 -23.04
N SER A 142 -4.61 -18.27 -21.97
CA SER A 142 -4.45 -19.71 -22.06
C SER A 142 -5.64 -20.33 -22.80
N GLN A 143 -5.36 -21.13 -23.83
CA GLN A 143 -6.39 -21.96 -24.51
C GLN A 143 -6.96 -23.06 -23.58
N SER A 144 -6.37 -23.23 -22.40
CA SER A 144 -6.72 -24.23 -21.40
C SER A 144 -7.71 -23.71 -20.36
N TYR A 145 -8.76 -22.96 -20.76
CA TYR A 145 -9.89 -22.65 -19.87
C TYR A 145 -10.56 -23.90 -19.27
N LEU A 146 -10.22 -25.09 -19.79
CA LEU A 146 -10.69 -26.39 -19.32
C LEU A 146 -9.79 -27.04 -18.26
N LYS A 147 -8.56 -26.55 -18.02
CA LYS A 147 -7.72 -27.07 -16.94
C LYS A 147 -8.11 -26.37 -15.65
N GLU A 148 -8.78 -27.10 -14.77
CA GLU A 148 -9.00 -26.64 -13.42
C GLU A 148 -7.70 -26.67 -12.62
N ASP A 149 -7.31 -25.52 -12.09
CA ASP A 149 -6.22 -25.48 -11.13
C ASP A 149 -6.67 -26.10 -9.80
N SER A 150 -5.74 -26.79 -9.14
CA SER A 150 -5.94 -27.23 -7.77
C SER A 150 -6.12 -26.02 -6.86
N VAL A 151 -7.05 -26.11 -5.91
CA VAL A 151 -7.23 -25.07 -4.89
C VAL A 151 -5.95 -24.97 -4.05
N ASN A 152 -5.39 -23.76 -4.01
CA ASN A 152 -4.30 -23.46 -3.10
C ASN A 152 -4.85 -23.23 -1.69
N HIS A 153 -4.41 -24.02 -0.72
CA HIS A 153 -4.76 -23.87 0.69
C HIS A 153 -3.62 -23.24 1.51
N GLU A 154 -2.48 -22.93 0.89
CA GLU A 154 -1.35 -22.33 1.60
C GLU A 154 -1.67 -20.88 2.00
N PHE A 155 -1.70 -20.65 3.31
CA PHE A 155 -1.80 -19.32 3.88
C PHE A 155 -0.42 -18.85 4.37
N LEU A 156 0.06 -17.78 3.75
CA LEU A 156 1.32 -17.12 4.15
C LEU A 156 1.01 -15.96 5.10
N PRO A 157 1.60 -15.92 6.31
CA PRO A 157 1.35 -14.85 7.29
C PRO A 157 1.74 -13.47 6.75
N SER A 158 1.07 -12.39 7.15
CA SER A 158 1.46 -11.02 6.78
C SER A 158 2.77 -10.61 7.47
N VAL A 159 3.48 -9.59 6.96
CA VAL A 159 4.71 -9.07 7.61
C VAL A 159 4.50 -8.70 9.07
N THR A 160 3.34 -8.15 9.41
CA THR A 160 2.99 -7.81 10.79
C THR A 160 2.96 -9.01 11.75
N SER A 161 2.70 -10.21 11.21
CA SER A 161 2.77 -11.48 11.92
C SER A 161 4.10 -12.22 11.76
N MET A 162 4.97 -11.75 10.85
CA MET A 162 6.33 -12.27 10.70
C MET A 162 7.24 -11.55 11.69
N VAL A 163 7.45 -12.14 12.87
CA VAL A 163 8.39 -11.57 13.84
C VAL A 163 9.82 -11.71 13.30
N PRO A 164 10.56 -10.60 13.10
CA PRO A 164 11.98 -10.71 12.75
C PRO A 164 12.73 -11.36 13.91
N ARG A 165 13.14 -12.62 13.73
CA ARG A 165 14.04 -13.30 14.66
C ARG A 165 15.44 -12.67 14.54
N PRO A 166 16.17 -12.49 15.66
CA PRO A 166 16.03 -13.19 16.94
C PRO A 166 15.12 -12.51 17.98
N PHE A 167 14.48 -11.38 17.68
CA PHE A 167 13.85 -10.54 18.70
C PHE A 167 12.47 -11.03 19.17
N GLY A 168 12.00 -12.20 18.73
CA GLY A 168 10.74 -12.87 19.09
C GLY A 168 10.00 -12.34 20.33
N ILE A 169 10.52 -12.65 21.51
CA ILE A 169 9.91 -12.33 22.80
C ILE A 169 10.11 -10.85 23.18
N PHE A 170 11.22 -10.26 22.75
CA PHE A 170 11.58 -8.88 23.04
C PHE A 170 10.97 -7.88 22.04
N PHE A 171 10.35 -8.33 20.96
CA PHE A 171 9.88 -7.46 19.89
C PHE A 171 8.79 -6.51 20.38
N SER A 172 7.91 -6.94 21.28
CA SER A 172 6.91 -6.06 21.89
C SER A 172 7.56 -4.98 22.75
N THR A 173 8.57 -5.34 23.55
CA THR A 173 9.33 -4.42 24.41
C THR A 173 10.19 -3.47 23.58
N ILE A 174 10.91 -3.99 22.57
CA ILE A 174 11.73 -3.22 21.64
C ILE A 174 10.85 -2.31 20.79
N SER A 175 9.70 -2.77 20.29
CA SER A 175 8.72 -1.96 19.56
C SER A 175 8.20 -0.81 20.41
N ARG A 176 7.88 -1.06 21.69
CA ARG A 176 7.51 0.01 22.63
C ARG A 176 8.66 0.98 22.88
N LEU A 177 9.88 0.48 23.07
CA LEU A 177 11.07 1.32 23.26
C LEU A 177 11.36 2.17 22.01
N ILE A 178 11.30 1.56 20.83
CA ILE A 178 11.43 2.24 19.54
C ILE A 178 10.32 3.26 19.39
N ARG A 179 9.06 2.96 19.67
CA ARG A 179 7.96 3.96 19.62
C ARG A 179 8.19 5.12 20.58
N LEU A 180 8.71 4.86 21.77
CA LEU A 180 9.04 5.92 22.75
C LEU A 180 10.21 6.79 22.26
N ILE A 181 11.28 6.17 21.77
CA ILE A 181 12.45 6.86 21.22
C ILE A 181 12.07 7.63 19.95
N TYR A 182 11.34 7.01 19.03
CA TYR A 182 10.84 7.62 17.80
C TYR A 182 9.88 8.75 18.12
N GLY A 183 8.93 8.57 19.04
CA GLY A 183 8.01 9.63 19.48
C GLY A 183 8.71 10.84 20.10
N GLN A 184 9.85 10.64 20.78
CA GLN A 184 10.68 11.72 21.29
C GLN A 184 11.55 12.38 20.21
N GLN A 185 12.09 11.60 19.26
CA GLN A 185 12.97 12.11 18.19
C GLN A 185 12.20 12.79 17.05
N VAL A 186 11.04 12.28 16.67
CA VAL A 186 10.16 12.84 15.62
C VAL A 186 9.71 14.26 15.99
N LYS A 187 9.56 14.56 17.28
CA LYS A 187 9.20 15.92 17.76
C LYS A 187 10.33 16.94 17.61
N HIS A 188 11.58 16.53 17.42
CA HIS A 188 12.73 17.44 17.51
C HIS A 188 13.56 17.54 16.22
N TYR A 189 13.40 16.61 15.26
CA TYR A 189 14.39 16.49 14.17
C TYR A 189 13.85 16.43 12.74
N HIS A 190 12.56 16.65 12.49
CA HIS A 190 12.08 16.71 11.11
C HIS A 190 12.09 18.15 10.58
N PRO A 191 13.07 18.53 9.74
CA PRO A 191 12.98 19.76 8.99
C PRO A 191 11.79 19.58 8.05
N LYS A 192 10.71 20.30 8.34
CA LYS A 192 9.54 20.30 7.48
C LYS A 192 9.97 20.95 6.17
N ILE A 193 9.92 20.19 5.06
CA ILE A 193 9.92 20.78 3.71
C ILE A 193 8.91 21.93 3.79
N PRO A 194 9.26 23.15 3.37
CA PRO A 194 8.34 24.28 3.49
C PRO A 194 7.08 23.99 2.67
N ILE A 195 6.03 23.58 3.37
CA ILE A 195 4.68 23.49 2.82
C ILE A 195 4.11 24.89 2.97
N HIS A 196 3.56 25.46 1.90
CA HIS A 196 2.66 26.60 2.07
C HIS A 196 1.53 26.13 3.00
N PRO A 197 1.18 26.86 4.07
CA PRO A 197 0.04 26.49 4.90
C PRO A 197 -1.23 26.60 4.04
N THR A 198 -1.61 25.52 3.38
CA THR A 198 -2.89 25.42 2.69
C THR A 198 -3.95 25.12 3.73
N PHE A 199 -4.83 26.09 4.00
CA PHE A 199 -6.21 26.06 4.55
C PHE A 199 -6.57 25.17 5.76
N ALA A 200 -5.77 24.18 6.16
CA ALA A 200 -6.09 23.22 7.22
C ALA A 200 -5.59 23.65 8.60
N GLN A 201 -4.76 24.70 8.69
CA GLN A 201 -4.25 25.22 9.97
C GLN A 201 -5.05 26.40 10.53
N GLU A 202 -6.02 26.95 9.80
CA GLU A 202 -6.82 28.09 10.30
C GLU A 202 -8.02 27.67 11.18
N ASN A 203 -8.39 26.38 11.20
CA ASN A 203 -9.50 25.87 12.00
C ASN A 203 -9.03 24.83 13.05
N VAL A 204 -7.99 25.16 13.82
CA VAL A 204 -7.44 24.28 14.88
C VAL A 204 -8.23 24.38 16.20
N ASP A 205 -9.28 25.19 16.26
CA ASP A 205 -10.06 25.41 17.48
C ASP A 205 -11.14 24.35 17.77
N ASP A 206 -11.36 23.37 16.88
CA ASP A 206 -12.32 22.28 17.14
C ASP A 206 -11.59 20.98 17.50
N GLU A 207 -11.30 20.82 18.79
CA GLU A 207 -10.58 19.68 19.40
C GLU A 207 -11.29 18.32 19.23
N ARG A 208 -12.38 18.22 18.45
CA ARG A 208 -13.27 17.04 18.47
C ARG A 208 -13.13 16.03 17.34
N PHE A 209 -12.37 16.26 16.26
CA PHE A 209 -12.19 15.22 15.23
C PHE A 209 -10.85 15.32 14.45
N PRO A 210 -9.79 14.55 14.79
CA PRO A 210 -8.52 14.66 14.08
C PRO A 210 -8.34 13.74 12.85
N PHE A 211 -9.24 12.80 12.52
CA PHE A 211 -8.80 11.59 11.77
C PHE A 211 -9.42 11.25 10.42
N PHE A 212 -10.34 12.03 9.84
CA PHE A 212 -10.92 11.69 8.53
C PHE A 212 -11.03 12.89 7.57
N GLN A 213 -10.01 13.73 7.49
CA GLN A 213 -9.92 14.55 6.28
C GLN A 213 -9.49 13.64 5.12
N PRO A 214 -10.25 13.59 4.01
CA PRO A 214 -9.77 12.94 2.81
C PRO A 214 -8.45 13.62 2.43
N ILE A 215 -7.36 12.86 2.44
CA ILE A 215 -6.06 13.37 1.99
C ILE A 215 -6.24 13.73 0.51
N LYS A 216 -6.51 15.01 0.22
CA LYS A 216 -6.47 15.53 -1.14
C LYS A 216 -5.01 15.55 -1.58
N THR A 217 -4.57 14.40 -2.09
CA THR A 217 -3.23 14.22 -2.62
C THR A 217 -3.23 14.72 -4.05
N ASN A 218 -2.58 15.84 -4.32
CA ASN A 218 -2.33 16.27 -5.70
C ASN A 218 -1.12 15.48 -6.22
N PHE A 219 -1.31 14.72 -7.30
CA PHE A 219 -0.22 14.02 -7.96
C PHE A 219 0.42 14.95 -8.99
N LEU A 220 1.72 15.23 -8.83
CA LEU A 220 2.52 15.86 -9.86
C LEU A 220 3.32 14.78 -10.57
N PHE A 221 2.99 14.54 -11.84
CA PHE A 221 3.73 13.61 -12.68
C PHE A 221 4.83 14.35 -13.44
N HIS A 222 6.03 13.79 -13.44
CA HIS A 222 7.11 14.23 -14.31
C HIS A 222 7.72 13.01 -14.99
N SER A 223 7.98 13.12 -16.29
CA SER A 223 8.60 12.06 -17.09
C SER A 223 10.01 12.48 -17.51
N SER A 224 10.92 11.51 -17.55
CA SER A 224 12.23 11.68 -18.16
C SER A 224 12.21 11.14 -19.59
N THR A 225 13.18 11.54 -20.41
CA THR A 225 13.27 11.02 -21.77
C THR A 225 13.94 9.64 -21.80
N LYS A 226 13.68 8.88 -22.86
CA LYS A 226 14.28 7.56 -23.08
C LYS A 226 15.81 7.64 -23.11
N GLU A 227 16.36 8.70 -23.68
CA GLU A 227 17.79 8.95 -23.80
C GLU A 227 18.44 9.17 -22.42
N TYR A 228 17.80 9.96 -21.55
CA TYR A 228 18.29 10.17 -20.19
C TYR A 228 18.26 8.88 -19.36
N TYR A 229 17.18 8.09 -19.47
CA TYR A 229 17.09 6.79 -18.81
C TYR A 229 18.21 5.85 -19.29
N GLN A 230 18.43 5.77 -20.61
CA GLN A 230 19.45 4.89 -21.18
C GLN A 230 20.85 5.30 -20.70
N ARG A 231 21.17 6.59 -20.74
CA ARG A 231 22.46 7.11 -20.23
C ARG A 231 22.67 6.80 -18.75
N LEU A 232 21.63 6.98 -17.93
CA LEU A 232 21.70 6.65 -16.51
C LEU A 232 21.92 5.14 -16.29
N LYS A 233 21.19 4.30 -17.04
CA LYS A 233 21.31 2.84 -16.99
C LYS A 233 22.72 2.39 -17.36
N ASP A 234 23.28 2.92 -18.44
CA ASP A 234 24.63 2.59 -18.90
C ASP A 234 25.70 3.01 -17.88
N ALA A 235 25.55 4.21 -17.29
CA ALA A 235 26.44 4.69 -16.23
C ALA A 235 26.36 3.83 -14.96
N CYS A 236 25.15 3.41 -14.57
CA CYS A 236 24.93 2.51 -13.44
C CYS A 236 25.57 1.14 -13.69
N HIS A 237 25.38 0.58 -14.88
CA HIS A 237 25.96 -0.69 -15.28
C HIS A 237 27.50 -0.64 -15.27
N ALA A 238 28.11 0.39 -15.87
CA ALA A 238 29.56 0.59 -15.89
C ALA A 238 30.15 0.68 -14.48
N ARG A 239 29.42 1.26 -13.52
CA ARG A 239 29.84 1.42 -12.12
C ARG A 239 29.40 0.28 -11.21
N LYS A 240 28.73 -0.75 -11.73
CA LYS A 240 28.16 -1.89 -10.96
C LYS A 240 27.25 -1.44 -9.81
N ILE A 241 26.44 -0.41 -10.03
CA ILE A 241 25.46 0.10 -9.07
C ILE A 241 24.04 -0.02 -9.62
N THR A 242 23.06 -0.03 -8.72
CA THR A 242 21.63 -0.03 -9.11
C THR A 242 21.16 1.37 -9.49
N LEU A 243 20.09 1.45 -10.30
CA LEU A 243 19.43 2.72 -10.64
C LEU A 243 18.92 3.48 -9.40
N HIS A 244 18.53 2.76 -8.34
CA HIS A 244 18.03 3.37 -7.10
C HIS A 244 19.08 4.25 -6.42
N GLY A 245 20.36 3.90 -6.47
CA GLY A 245 21.43 4.64 -5.79
C GLY A 245 21.51 6.10 -6.25
N PRO A 246 21.76 6.37 -7.54
CA PRO A 246 21.77 7.73 -8.06
C PRO A 246 20.44 8.48 -7.90
N LEU A 247 19.31 7.81 -8.10
CA LEU A 247 17.99 8.44 -7.90
C LEU A 247 17.79 8.91 -6.45
N PHE A 248 18.21 8.10 -5.48
CA PHE A 248 18.15 8.44 -4.07
C PHE A 248 19.11 9.59 -3.71
N ALA A 249 20.32 9.60 -4.29
CA ALA A 249 21.25 10.71 -4.13
C ALA A 249 20.67 12.02 -4.70
N CYS A 250 20.00 11.98 -5.86
CA CYS A 250 19.29 13.13 -6.41
C CYS A 250 18.22 13.64 -5.46
N LEU A 251 17.40 12.74 -4.87
CA LEU A 251 16.38 13.12 -3.89
C LEU A 251 16.98 13.85 -2.68
N ILE A 252 18.07 13.32 -2.12
CA ILE A 252 18.81 13.94 -1.00
C ILE A 252 19.30 15.33 -1.38
N LEU A 253 19.88 15.49 -2.58
CA LEU A 253 20.37 16.77 -3.07
C LEU A 253 19.23 17.77 -3.29
N THR A 254 18.09 17.34 -3.84
CA THR A 254 16.90 18.17 -4.03
C THR A 254 16.33 18.65 -2.69
N VAL A 255 16.15 17.74 -1.73
CA VAL A 255 15.69 18.09 -0.39
C VAL A 255 16.64 19.10 0.27
N ASN A 256 17.95 18.90 0.14
CA ASN A 256 18.94 19.85 0.63
C ASN A 256 18.80 21.24 -0.03
N GLN A 257 18.68 21.30 -1.36
CA GLN A 257 18.49 22.54 -2.10
C GLN A 257 17.24 23.32 -1.65
N CYS A 258 16.12 22.62 -1.40
CA CYS A 258 14.91 23.25 -0.88
C CYS A 258 15.16 23.98 0.46
N PHE A 259 16.00 23.43 1.35
CA PHE A 259 16.35 24.09 2.61
C PHE A 259 17.30 25.28 2.44
N LEU A 260 18.20 25.23 1.44
CA LEU A 260 19.13 26.32 1.14
C LEU A 260 18.38 27.55 0.61
N LEU A 261 17.44 27.36 -0.33
CA LEU A 261 16.64 28.42 -0.94
C LEU A 261 15.84 29.25 0.09
N LYS A 262 15.30 28.59 1.13
CA LYS A 262 14.56 29.27 2.20
C LYS A 262 15.44 30.15 3.09
N SER A 263 16.72 29.85 3.21
CA SER A 263 17.59 30.55 4.16
C SER A 263 17.98 31.96 3.73
N GLN A 264 17.77 32.35 2.45
CA GLN A 264 18.26 33.58 1.82
C GLN A 264 19.75 33.89 2.08
N LYS A 265 20.50 32.97 2.67
CA LYS A 265 21.93 33.11 2.95
C LYS A 265 22.67 32.77 1.68
N LYS A 266 23.54 33.68 1.23
CA LYS A 266 24.55 33.38 0.20
C LYS A 266 25.20 32.04 0.55
N LEU A 267 25.30 31.13 -0.43
CA LEU A 267 26.01 29.86 -0.30
C LEU A 267 27.40 30.14 0.29
N THR A 268 27.52 29.99 1.60
CA THR A 268 28.82 29.86 2.24
C THR A 268 29.16 28.38 2.10
N GLN A 269 30.36 28.08 1.61
CA GLN A 269 30.85 26.75 1.21
C GLN A 269 30.74 25.64 2.29
N HIS A 270 30.18 25.94 3.47
CA HIS A 270 30.16 25.07 4.65
C HIS A 270 28.79 24.96 5.34
N GLN A 271 27.67 25.22 4.67
CA GLN A 271 26.36 24.92 5.26
C GLN A 271 26.16 23.40 5.38
N LYS A 272 26.16 22.93 6.63
CA LYS A 272 25.85 21.54 6.96
C LYS A 272 24.41 21.20 6.59
N LEU A 273 24.22 20.02 6.01
CA LEU A 273 22.92 19.45 5.71
C LEU A 273 22.07 19.48 6.99
N LYS A 274 20.88 20.07 6.95
CA LYS A 274 19.94 19.90 8.06
C LYS A 274 19.62 18.41 8.18
N LYS A 275 19.66 17.89 9.41
CA LYS A 275 19.34 16.48 9.66
C LYS A 275 17.95 16.19 9.13
N PHE A 276 17.78 15.13 8.36
CA PHE A 276 16.48 14.64 7.96
C PHE A 276 16.50 13.12 7.87
N ASP A 277 15.31 12.55 7.95
CA ASP A 277 15.09 11.12 7.78
C ASP A 277 14.39 10.87 6.45
N ILE A 278 14.82 9.83 5.74
CA ILE A 278 14.05 9.29 4.61
C ILE A 278 13.71 7.84 4.94
N GLU A 279 12.43 7.52 4.81
CA GLU A 279 11.94 6.15 4.89
C GLU A 279 11.99 5.53 3.49
N LEU A 280 12.52 4.31 3.42
CA LEU A 280 12.66 3.53 2.20
C LEU A 280 11.96 2.18 2.37
N ASP A 281 11.09 1.90 1.42
CA ASP A 281 10.40 0.63 1.30
C ASP A 281 11.28 -0.39 0.57
N TYR A 282 11.28 -1.64 1.04
CA TYR A 282 11.98 -2.74 0.39
C TYR A 282 11.19 -4.04 0.43
N ASN A 283 11.33 -4.83 -0.64
CA ASN A 283 10.67 -6.12 -0.76
C ASN A 283 11.33 -7.17 0.16
N LEU A 284 10.54 -7.76 1.05
CA LEU A 284 10.99 -8.77 2.02
C LEU A 284 11.08 -10.19 1.45
N ARG A 285 10.44 -10.47 0.31
CA ARG A 285 10.40 -11.82 -0.31
C ARG A 285 11.79 -12.40 -0.57
N GLU A 286 12.76 -11.56 -0.89
CA GLU A 286 14.15 -11.99 -1.18
C GLU A 286 15.10 -11.79 0.01
N ARG A 287 14.61 -11.20 1.12
CA ARG A 287 15.44 -10.77 2.26
C ARG A 287 15.20 -11.58 3.53
N LEU A 288 14.20 -12.46 3.50
CA LEU A 288 13.89 -13.38 4.59
C LEU A 288 14.21 -14.83 4.12
N PRO A 289 15.49 -15.25 4.15
CA PRO A 289 15.92 -16.54 3.58
C PRO A 289 15.31 -17.77 4.26
N GLN A 290 14.81 -17.63 5.49
CA GLN A 290 14.13 -18.69 6.23
C GLN A 290 12.60 -18.65 6.06
N SER A 291 12.07 -17.67 5.34
CA SER A 291 10.63 -17.57 5.10
C SER A 291 10.21 -18.45 3.93
N LYS A 292 8.95 -18.87 3.93
CA LYS A 292 8.31 -19.52 2.77
C LYS A 292 7.95 -18.53 1.65
N LEU A 293 8.34 -17.27 1.78
CA LEU A 293 8.02 -16.26 0.79
C LEU A 293 8.79 -16.54 -0.50
N THR A 294 8.07 -16.46 -1.60
CA THR A 294 8.62 -16.55 -2.95
C THR A 294 8.32 -15.25 -3.70
N LYS A 295 8.92 -15.08 -4.88
CA LYS A 295 8.59 -13.96 -5.77
C LYS A 295 7.13 -13.97 -6.25
N GLN A 296 6.40 -15.06 -6.04
CA GLN A 296 5.00 -15.26 -6.39
C GLN A 296 4.05 -15.15 -5.18
N SER A 297 4.58 -14.92 -3.97
CA SER A 297 3.75 -14.75 -2.78
C SER A 297 2.96 -13.44 -2.85
N ILE A 298 1.63 -13.54 -2.77
CA ILE A 298 0.71 -12.41 -2.65
C ILE A 298 0.52 -12.06 -1.18
N GLY A 299 0.58 -10.76 -0.88
CA GLY A 299 0.51 -10.23 0.47
C GLY A 299 1.24 -8.90 0.58
N TYR A 300 1.07 -8.22 1.72
CA TYR A 300 1.89 -7.08 2.06
C TYR A 300 3.24 -7.56 2.60
N TYR A 301 4.27 -7.60 1.75
CA TYR A 301 5.63 -8.03 2.09
C TYR A 301 6.67 -6.91 1.91
N ILE A 302 6.31 -5.71 2.36
CA ILE A 302 7.18 -4.54 2.36
C ILE A 302 7.73 -4.29 3.77
N GLY A 303 9.05 -4.14 3.87
CA GLY A 303 9.72 -3.61 5.04
C GLY A 303 10.03 -2.14 4.84
N VAL A 304 10.03 -1.38 5.93
CA VAL A 304 10.39 0.05 5.94
C VAL A 304 11.73 0.19 6.65
N SER A 305 12.65 0.95 6.06
CA SER A 305 13.94 1.29 6.64
C SER A 305 14.07 2.80 6.71
N SER A 306 14.40 3.33 7.88
CA SER A 306 14.67 4.76 8.05
C SER A 306 16.17 5.03 7.94
N GLY A 307 16.57 5.87 6.98
CA GLY A 307 17.93 6.38 6.87
C GLY A 307 18.05 7.75 7.55
N HIS A 308 18.86 7.84 8.60
CA HIS A 308 19.16 9.12 9.27
C HIS A 308 20.35 9.80 8.59
N PHE A 309 20.13 10.99 8.03
CA PHE A 309 21.19 11.78 7.39
C PHE A 309 21.62 12.92 8.30
N SER A 310 22.86 12.88 8.76
CA SER A 310 23.50 13.97 9.50
C SER A 310 24.92 14.16 8.99
N HIS A 311 25.32 15.40 8.69
CA HIS A 311 26.68 15.71 8.29
C HIS A 311 27.31 16.82 9.15
#